data_AF-A0A6L9EZ68-F1
#
_entry.id   AF-A0A6L9EZ68-F1
#
_cell.length_a   1.000
_cell.length_b   1.000
_cell.length_c   1.000
_cell.angle_alpha   90.00
_cell.angle_beta   90.00
_cell.angle_gamma   90.00
#
_symmetry.space_group_name_H-M   'P 1'
#
loop_
_entity.id
_entity.type
_entity.pdbx_description
1 polymer ?
#
loop_
_entity_poly.entity_id
_entity_poly.type
_entity_poly.pdbx_seq_one_letter_code
_entity_poly.pdbx_strand_id
1 'polypeptide(L)'
;MTSNLRRRHLFMWIGILVILPVLMILAIINIPKFPVNDQLVEIASSNKGAVLKTAITDNVELKLIEAASKKILEIQILQPLKASSATVHILNDDLSKGDFIGQISAKGIYKFPIEKEINGISIFDHIKGEEITKIQF
;
A
#
# COMPACT_ATOMS: atom_id res chain seq x y z
N MET A 1 -16.76 27.37 -43.41
CA MET A 1 -15.69 27.55 -42.40
C MET A 1 -14.71 28.60 -42.89
N THR A 2 -14.44 29.65 -42.12
CA THR A 2 -13.47 30.69 -42.51
C THR A 2 -12.03 30.17 -42.33
N SER A 3 -11.11 30.62 -43.19
CA SER A 3 -9.70 30.20 -43.20
C SER A 3 -9.02 30.27 -41.81
N ASN A 4 -9.33 31.31 -41.04
CA ASN A 4 -8.81 31.50 -39.69
C ASN A 4 -9.27 30.43 -38.69
N LEU A 5 -10.51 29.93 -38.82
CA LEU A 5 -11.02 28.87 -37.94
C LEU A 5 -10.27 27.55 -38.16
N ARG A 6 -9.98 27.22 -39.44
CA ARG A 6 -9.23 26.02 -39.81
C ARG A 6 -7.80 26.05 -39.27
N ARG A 7 -7.16 27.22 -39.32
CA ARG A 7 -5.78 27.39 -38.83
C ARG A 7 -5.68 27.25 -37.30
N ARG A 8 -6.62 27.84 -36.55
CA ARG A 8 -6.69 27.69 -35.08
C ARG A 8 -6.98 26.24 -34.65
N HIS A 9 -7.89 25.58 -35.36
CA HIS A 9 -8.21 24.17 -35.12
C HIS A 9 -6.99 23.26 -35.35
N LEU A 10 -6.22 23.49 -36.42
CA LEU A 10 -4.97 22.76 -36.68
C LEU A 10 -3.97 22.92 -35.53
N PHE A 11 -3.76 24.14 -35.04
CA PHE A 11 -2.86 24.38 -33.91
C PHE A 11 -3.32 23.71 -32.61
N MET A 12 -4.64 23.68 -32.34
CA MET A 12 -5.19 22.96 -31.20
C MET A 12 -4.88 21.45 -31.27
N TRP A 13 -5.08 20.83 -32.43
CA TRP A 13 -4.79 19.40 -32.62
C TRP A 13 -3.31 19.08 -32.49
N ILE A 14 -2.42 19.92 -33.03
CA ILE A 14 -0.97 19.78 -32.86
C ILE A 14 -0.60 19.87 -31.37
N GLY A 15 -1.19 20.83 -30.64
CA GLY A 15 -0.99 20.97 -29.20
C GLY A 15 -1.41 19.72 -28.43
N ILE A 16 -2.62 19.20 -28.70
CA ILE A 16 -3.13 17.98 -28.05
C ILE A 16 -2.21 16.79 -28.32
N LEU A 17 -1.76 16.64 -29.58
CA LEU A 17 -0.89 15.54 -30.00
C LEU A 17 0.47 15.53 -29.27
N VAL A 18 0.96 16.70 -28.86
CA VAL A 18 2.21 16.83 -28.09
C VAL A 18 1.96 16.74 -26.57
N ILE A 19 0.88 17.33 -26.07
CA ILE A 19 0.58 17.37 -24.63
C ILE A 19 0.26 15.97 -24.08
N LEU A 20 -0.52 15.17 -24.82
CA LEU A 20 -0.90 13.81 -24.40
C LEU A 20 0.30 12.90 -24.07
N PRO A 21 1.29 12.70 -24.95
CA PRO A 21 2.43 11.83 -24.65
C PRO A 21 3.30 12.39 -23.52
N VAL A 22 3.44 13.71 -23.41
CA VAL A 22 4.20 14.34 -22.31
C VAL A 22 3.54 14.03 -20.96
N LEU A 23 2.22 14.18 -20.86
CA LEU A 23 1.48 13.84 -19.63
C LEU A 23 1.56 12.35 -19.32
N MET A 24 1.52 11.48 -20.33
CA MET A 24 1.67 10.03 -20.15
C MET A 24 3.04 9.67 -19.58
N ILE A 25 4.12 10.27 -20.09
CA ILE A 25 5.47 10.05 -19.57
C ILE A 25 5.60 10.56 -18.13
N LEU A 26 5.09 11.76 -17.83
CA LEU A 26 5.09 12.31 -16.48
C LEU A 26 4.30 11.44 -15.49
N ALA A 27 3.20 10.84 -15.94
CA ALA A 27 2.42 9.91 -15.13
C ALA A 27 3.25 8.68 -14.77
N ILE A 28 3.94 8.07 -15.75
CA ILE A 28 4.77 6.87 -15.53
C ILE A 28 5.94 7.17 -14.58
N ILE A 29 6.60 8.32 -14.72
CA ILE A 29 7.73 8.72 -13.87
C ILE A 29 7.28 8.91 -12.42
N ASN A 30 6.07 9.42 -12.20
CA ASN A 30 5.53 9.68 -10.87
C ASN A 30 4.80 8.49 -10.23
N ILE A 31 4.78 7.32 -10.88
CA ILE A 31 4.25 6.11 -10.22
C ILE A 31 5.21 5.76 -9.09
N PRO A 32 4.77 5.76 -7.82
CA PRO A 32 5.61 5.30 -6.72
C PRO A 32 6.07 3.87 -7.00
N LYS A 33 7.38 3.64 -6.95
CA LYS A 33 7.98 2.33 -7.15
C LYS A 33 7.70 1.49 -5.92
N PHE A 34 6.60 0.74 -5.93
CA PHE A 34 6.35 -0.28 -4.93
C PHE A 34 7.24 -1.49 -5.22
N PRO A 35 7.87 -2.10 -4.20
CA PRO A 35 8.56 -3.36 -4.40
C PRO A 35 7.53 -4.41 -4.85
N VAL A 36 7.73 -4.94 -6.05
CA VAL A 36 6.99 -6.10 -6.60
C VAL A 36 7.53 -7.34 -5.91
N ASN A 37 7.29 -7.46 -4.60
CA ASN A 37 7.41 -8.74 -3.93
C ASN A 37 6.00 -9.29 -3.82
N ASP A 38 5.64 -10.14 -4.79
CA ASP A 38 4.49 -11.06 -4.75
C ASP A 38 4.69 -12.09 -3.62
N GLN A 39 4.92 -11.62 -2.40
CA GLN A 39 4.94 -12.45 -1.21
C GLN A 39 3.56 -12.43 -0.56
N LEU A 40 2.51 -12.63 -1.36
CA LEU A 40 1.35 -13.35 -0.85
C LEU A 40 1.81 -14.79 -0.65
N VAL A 41 2.52 -15.03 0.45
CA VAL A 41 2.83 -16.39 0.86
C VAL A 41 1.49 -17.01 1.24
N GLU A 42 0.95 -17.86 0.35
CA GLU A 42 -0.03 -18.87 0.75
C GLU A 42 0.68 -19.80 1.74
N ILE A 43 0.65 -19.43 3.02
CA ILE A 43 1.11 -20.31 4.09
C ILE A 43 0.04 -21.40 4.17
N ALA A 44 0.34 -22.53 3.55
CA ALA A 44 -0.42 -23.76 3.68
C ALA A 44 -0.80 -23.96 5.16
N SER A 45 -2.11 -24.09 5.39
CA SER A 45 -2.81 -23.97 6.66
C SER A 45 -2.53 -25.10 7.68
N SER A 46 -1.27 -25.48 7.92
CA SER A 46 -0.95 -26.69 8.70
C SER A 46 -0.02 -26.51 9.91
N ASN A 47 0.70 -25.39 10.05
CA ASN A 47 1.47 -25.15 11.27
C ASN A 47 0.87 -24.00 12.08
N LYS A 48 0.23 -24.35 13.21
CA LYS A 48 -0.11 -23.40 14.27
C LYS A 48 1.21 -22.79 14.80
N GLY A 49 1.67 -21.72 14.17
CA GLY A 49 2.77 -20.91 14.69
C GLY A 49 2.40 -20.33 16.07
N ALA A 50 3.39 -20.08 16.90
CA ALA A 50 3.17 -19.44 18.20
C ALA A 50 2.86 -17.95 17.97
N VAL A 51 1.74 -17.48 18.52
CA VAL A 51 1.42 -16.05 18.49
C VAL A 51 2.26 -15.35 19.55
N LEU A 52 3.18 -14.48 19.11
CA LEU A 52 4.10 -13.75 19.97
C LEU A 52 3.46 -12.49 20.56
N LYS A 53 2.77 -11.71 19.72
CA LYS A 53 2.12 -10.45 20.11
C LYS A 53 0.81 -10.29 19.35
N THR A 54 -0.19 -9.72 20.01
CA THR A 54 -1.51 -9.45 19.41
C THR A 54 -1.96 -8.06 19.79
N ALA A 55 -2.37 -7.26 18.81
CA ALA A 55 -2.99 -5.96 19.02
C ALA A 55 -4.31 -5.91 18.26
N ILE A 56 -5.37 -5.42 18.92
CA ILE A 56 -6.72 -5.37 18.35
C ILE A 56 -7.21 -3.93 18.42
N THR A 57 -7.75 -3.45 17.31
CA THR A 57 -8.49 -2.19 17.20
C THR A 57 -9.84 -2.50 16.53
N ASP A 58 -10.79 -1.56 16.58
CA ASP A 58 -12.15 -1.74 16.06
C ASP A 58 -12.23 -2.23 14.60
N ASN A 59 -11.20 -1.90 13.79
CA ASN A 59 -11.19 -2.17 12.35
C ASN A 59 -10.09 -3.14 11.89
N VAL A 60 -9.08 -3.39 12.72
CA VAL A 60 -7.87 -4.13 12.33
C VAL A 60 -7.36 -4.94 13.51
N GLU A 61 -7.05 -6.20 13.26
CA GLU A 61 -6.38 -7.10 14.20
C GLU A 61 -4.99 -7.44 13.67
N LEU A 62 -4.00 -7.35 14.54
CA LEU A 62 -2.58 -7.61 14.26
C LEU A 62 -2.10 -8.77 15.09
N LYS A 63 -1.47 -9.73 14.43
CA LYS A 63 -0.85 -10.89 15.06
C LYS A 63 0.57 -11.05 14.55
N LEU A 64 1.53 -11.08 15.47
CA LEU A 64 2.89 -11.50 15.15
C LEU A 64 2.99 -12.99 15.43
N ILE A 65 3.17 -13.79 14.39
CA ILE A 65 3.21 -15.25 14.45
C ILE A 65 4.64 -15.71 14.15
N GLU A 66 5.18 -16.60 14.98
CA GLU A 66 6.44 -17.28 14.71
C GLU A 66 6.17 -18.69 14.18
N ALA A 67 6.65 -18.98 12.97
CA ALA A 67 6.53 -20.28 12.34
C ALA A 67 7.88 -20.68 11.71
N ALA A 68 8.41 -21.84 12.11
CA ALA A 68 9.64 -22.42 11.55
C ALA A 68 10.83 -21.44 11.48
N SER A 69 11.06 -20.68 12.55
CA SER A 69 12.12 -19.64 12.65
C SER A 69 11.94 -18.42 11.75
N LYS A 70 10.75 -18.21 11.19
CA LYS A 70 10.36 -16.97 10.50
C LYS A 70 9.26 -16.26 11.28
N LYS A 71 9.38 -14.94 11.41
CA LYS A 71 8.31 -14.09 11.94
C LYS A 71 7.41 -13.65 10.80
N ILE A 72 6.11 -13.78 11.02
CA ILE A 72 5.07 -13.42 10.07
C ILE A 72 4.15 -12.43 10.77
N LEU A 73 3.96 -11.27 10.16
CA LEU A 73 2.93 -10.34 10.56
C LEU A 73 1.65 -10.68 9.81
N GLU A 74 0.63 -11.06 10.57
CA GLU A 74 -0.71 -11.26 10.09
C GLU A 74 -1.55 -10.01 10.42
N ILE A 75 -2.11 -9.39 9.39
CA ILE A 75 -2.98 -8.22 9.48
C ILE A 75 -4.36 -8.63 9.00
N GLN A 76 -5.32 -8.66 9.91
CA GLN A 76 -6.71 -8.97 9.63
C GLN A 76 -7.53 -7.69 9.62
N ILE A 77 -8.01 -7.32 8.43
CA ILE A 77 -8.89 -6.18 8.22
C ILE A 77 -10.33 -6.63 8.51
N LEU A 78 -10.92 -6.17 9.60
CA LEU A 78 -12.25 -6.56 10.06
C LEU A 78 -13.36 -5.81 9.31
N GLN A 79 -13.09 -4.54 8.96
CA GLN A 79 -14.00 -3.66 8.23
C GLN A 79 -13.31 -3.06 7.01
N PRO A 80 -14.04 -2.80 5.90
CA PRO A 80 -13.45 -2.14 4.73
C PRO A 80 -12.77 -0.83 5.11
N LEU A 81 -11.55 -0.64 4.62
CA LEU A 81 -10.83 0.61 4.83
C LEU A 81 -11.52 1.74 4.03
N LYS A 82 -11.45 2.96 4.55
CA LYS A 82 -11.96 4.16 3.86
C LYS A 82 -11.22 4.45 2.55
N ALA A 83 -10.03 3.86 2.38
CA ALA A 83 -9.20 3.93 1.19
C ALA A 83 -9.40 2.67 0.34
N SER A 84 -9.51 2.84 -0.98
CA SER A 84 -9.51 1.71 -1.94
C SER A 84 -8.15 1.03 -2.03
N SER A 85 -7.10 1.69 -1.57
CA SER A 85 -5.74 1.18 -1.57
C SER A 85 -4.93 1.87 -0.48
N ALA A 86 -4.48 1.09 0.50
CA ALA A 86 -3.67 1.57 1.60
C ALA A 86 -2.33 0.83 1.66
N THR A 87 -1.31 1.50 2.17
CA THR A 87 0.01 0.92 2.35
C THR A 87 0.31 0.71 3.81
N VAL A 88 1.02 -0.36 4.10
CA VAL A 88 1.42 -0.75 5.45
C VAL A 88 2.90 -0.45 5.62
N HIS A 89 3.22 0.28 6.67
CA HIS A 89 4.58 0.61 7.08
C HIS A 89 4.83 0.09 8.50
N ILE A 90 6.06 -0.34 8.78
CA ILE A 90 6.55 -0.66 10.12
C ILE A 90 6.66 0.65 10.91
N LEU A 91 6.31 0.62 12.21
CA LEU A 91 6.65 1.70 13.12
C LEU A 91 8.09 1.59 13.58
N ASN A 92 8.85 2.68 13.43
CA ASN A 92 10.17 2.82 14.02
C ASN A 92 10.08 2.91 15.55
N ASP A 93 11.21 2.84 16.25
CA ASP A 93 11.29 2.96 17.72
C ASP A 93 10.77 4.31 18.23
N ASP A 94 10.88 5.36 17.43
CA ASP A 94 10.32 6.70 17.70
C ASP A 94 8.83 6.83 17.34
N LEU A 95 8.18 5.72 17.00
CA LEU A 95 6.80 5.65 16.50
C LEU A 95 6.58 6.43 15.20
N SER A 96 7.62 6.85 14.49
CA SER A 96 7.48 7.43 13.16
C SER A 96 7.17 6.34 12.13
N LYS A 97 6.64 6.77 10.99
CA LYS A 97 6.43 5.90 9.83
C LYS A 97 7.78 5.43 9.31
N GLY A 98 8.03 4.13 9.43
CA GLY A 98 9.25 3.46 9.00
C GLY A 98 9.10 2.73 7.66
N ASP A 99 9.70 1.55 7.58
CA ASP A 99 9.85 0.79 6.34
C ASP A 99 8.51 0.28 5.78
N PHE A 100 8.36 0.36 4.46
CA PHE A 100 7.21 -0.21 3.75
C PHE A 100 7.24 -1.73 3.76
N ILE A 101 6.11 -2.37 4.10
CA ILE A 101 5.96 -3.83 4.12
C ILE A 101 5.11 -4.33 2.95
N GLY A 102 4.06 -3.59 2.61
CA GLY A 102 3.10 -4.06 1.61
C GLY A 102 1.87 -3.18 1.45
N GLN A 103 0.95 -3.65 0.64
CA GLN A 103 -0.27 -2.94 0.28
C GLN A 103 -1.50 -3.79 0.65
N ILE A 104 -2.55 -3.13 1.08
CA ILE A 104 -3.84 -3.73 1.43
C ILE A 104 -4.94 -2.91 0.73
N SER A 105 -5.89 -3.61 0.13
CA SER A 105 -6.92 -2.99 -0.73
C SER A 105 -8.33 -3.38 -0.33
N ALA A 106 -8.49 -4.48 0.42
CA ALA A 106 -9.80 -5.04 0.73
C ALA A 106 -9.85 -5.58 2.15
N LYS A 107 -11.06 -5.93 2.57
CA LYS A 107 -11.29 -6.72 3.77
C LYS A 107 -10.67 -8.11 3.58
N GLY A 108 -9.90 -8.58 4.55
CA GLY A 108 -9.23 -9.88 4.45
C GLY A 108 -8.09 -10.04 5.45
N ILE A 109 -7.42 -11.18 5.36
CA ILE A 109 -6.22 -11.50 6.12
C ILE A 109 -5.02 -11.37 5.18
N TYR A 110 -4.06 -10.56 5.59
CA TYR A 110 -2.81 -10.34 4.88
C TYR A 110 -1.66 -10.85 5.73
N LYS A 111 -0.69 -11.52 5.10
CA LYS A 111 0.46 -12.08 5.80
C LYS A 111 1.73 -11.56 5.16
N PHE A 112 2.58 -10.95 5.98
CA PHE A 112 3.85 -10.38 5.56
C PHE A 112 4.99 -11.04 6.32
N PRO A 113 6.00 -11.60 5.64
CA PRO A 113 7.20 -12.07 6.33
C PRO A 113 7.99 -10.87 6.84
N ILE A 114 8.46 -10.95 8.09
CA ILE A 114 9.25 -9.91 8.71
C ILE A 114 10.54 -10.50 9.28
N GLU A 115 11.67 -9.86 8.98
CA GLU A 115 12.99 -10.30 9.44
C GLU A 115 13.35 -9.71 10.81
N LYS A 116 12.78 -8.56 11.17
CA LYS A 116 13.08 -7.81 12.39
C LYS A 116 11.93 -7.90 13.40
N GLU A 117 12.23 -7.61 14.65
CA GLU A 117 11.17 -7.33 15.62
C GLU A 117 10.52 -5.98 15.31
N ILE A 118 9.21 -5.90 15.44
CA ILE A 118 8.44 -4.71 15.12
C ILE A 118 7.61 -4.30 16.33
N ASN A 119 7.51 -2.99 16.55
CA ASN A 119 6.74 -2.39 17.64
C ASN A 119 5.27 -2.15 17.23
N GLY A 120 4.99 -2.13 15.93
CA GLY A 120 3.64 -1.92 15.41
C GLY A 120 3.66 -1.58 13.93
N ILE A 121 2.52 -1.13 13.42
CA ILE A 121 2.36 -0.70 12.04
C ILE A 121 1.58 0.62 11.92
N SER A 122 1.79 1.29 10.80
CA SER A 122 0.97 2.41 10.32
C SER A 122 0.37 2.05 8.95
N ILE A 123 -0.94 2.27 8.81
CA ILE A 123 -1.68 2.09 7.57
C ILE A 123 -1.97 3.47 6.99
N PHE A 124 -1.49 3.73 5.78
CA PHE A 124 -1.47 5.05 5.17
C PHE A 124 -2.11 5.04 3.77
N ASP A 125 -2.99 6.02 3.50
CA ASP A 125 -3.55 6.30 2.18
C ASP A 125 -2.64 7.30 1.45
N HIS A 126 -1.88 6.84 0.45
CA HIS A 126 -1.02 7.72 -0.35
C HIS A 126 -1.79 8.62 -1.33
N ILE A 127 -3.03 8.27 -1.68
CA ILE A 127 -3.84 9.05 -2.61
C ILE A 127 -4.38 10.29 -1.88
N LYS A 128 -4.87 10.10 -0.65
CA LYS A 128 -5.39 11.20 0.18
C LYS A 128 -4.34 11.84 1.08
N GLY A 129 -3.18 11.19 1.24
CA GLY A 129 -2.11 11.67 2.11
C GLY A 129 -2.46 11.60 3.60
N GLU A 130 -3.35 10.68 4.00
CA GLU A 130 -3.85 10.55 5.37
C GLU A 130 -3.44 9.23 6.02
N GLU A 131 -3.14 9.27 7.32
CA GLU A 131 -2.97 8.06 8.12
C GLU A 131 -4.36 7.50 8.47
N ILE A 132 -4.62 6.25 8.06
CA ILE A 132 -5.91 5.59 8.29
C ILE A 132 -5.95 5.03 9.71
N THR A 133 -4.88 4.36 10.12
CA THR A 133 -4.75 3.81 11.47
C THR A 133 -3.30 3.56 11.83
N LYS A 134 -3.02 3.62 13.12
CA LYS A 134 -1.72 3.37 13.72
C LYS A 134 -1.91 2.44 14.91
N ILE A 135 -1.20 1.32 14.91
CA ILE A 135 -1.41 0.27 15.92
C ILE A 135 -0.04 -0.20 16.42
N GLN A 136 0.08 -0.31 17.74
CA GLN A 136 1.27 -0.77 18.44
C GLN A 136 0.94 -2.10 19.14
N PHE A 137 1.95 -2.96 19.30
CA PHE A 137 1.84 -4.19 20.09
C PHE A 137 1.85 -3.92 21.59
#